data_AF-A0A434I2Q8-F1
#
_entry.id   AF-A0A434I2Q8-F1
#
_cell.length_a   1.000
_cell.length_b   1.000
_cell.length_c   1.000
_cell.angle_alpha   90.00
_cell.angle_beta   90.00
_cell.angle_gamma   90.00
#
_symmetry.space_group_name_H-M   'P 1'
#
loop_
_entity.id
_entity.type
_entity.pdbx_description
1 polymer ?
#
loop_
_entity_poly.entity_id
_entity_poly.type
_entity_poly.pdbx_seq_one_letter_code
_entity_poly.pdbx_strand_id
1 'polypeptide(L)'
;DVARTLVAASRYTGEWRRAFHVPSQHASPRELILTTAAMLHREIPETRSYSIPEMEALGMHELIEMSYLFDNPLLVDSSDAETLLGIKASGLDVMIADTLRDHL
;
A
#
# COMPACT_ATOMS: atom_id res chain seq x y z
N ASP A 1 2.39 -5.20 9.35
CA ASP A 1 1.86 -4.21 10.31
C ASP A 1 0.46 -4.45 10.81
N VAL A 2 -0.49 -4.88 9.97
CA VAL A 2 -1.86 -5.23 10.42
C VAL A 2 -1.88 -6.09 11.69
N ALA A 3 -1.14 -7.21 11.71
CA ALA A 3 -1.08 -8.08 12.89
C ALA A 3 -0.50 -7.38 14.13
N ARG A 4 0.53 -6.53 13.95
CA ARG A 4 1.13 -5.73 15.04
C ARG A 4 0.10 -4.76 15.63
N THR A 5 -0.68 -4.11 14.77
CA THR A 5 -1.80 -3.24 15.16
C THR A 5 -2.87 -4.01 15.92
N LEU A 6 -3.29 -5.19 15.44
CA LEU A 6 -4.28 -6.02 16.14
C LEU A 6 -3.80 -6.44 17.54
N VAL A 7 -2.53 -6.83 17.68
CA VAL A 7 -1.95 -7.15 18.99
C VAL A 7 -1.91 -5.92 19.89
N ALA A 8 -1.49 -4.77 19.37
CA ALA A 8 -1.45 -3.52 20.15
C ALA A 8 -2.87 -3.10 20.60
N ALA A 9 -3.84 -3.13 19.69
CA ALA A 9 -5.24 -2.86 19.99
C ALA A 9 -5.80 -3.83 21.05
N SER A 10 -5.44 -5.12 21.00
CA SER A 10 -5.91 -6.10 22.00
C SER A 10 -5.48 -5.78 23.44
N ARG A 11 -4.44 -4.95 23.61
CA ARG A 11 -3.91 -4.50 24.90
C ARG A 11 -4.36 -3.10 25.28
N TYR A 12 -5.13 -2.44 24.44
CA TYR A 12 -5.61 -1.08 24.67
C TYR A 12 -6.75 -1.06 25.70
N THR A 13 -6.56 -0.29 26.78
CA THR A 13 -7.52 -0.21 27.90
C THR A 13 -8.29 1.11 27.95
N GLY A 14 -8.18 1.95 26.90
CA GLY A 14 -8.88 3.22 26.81
C GLY A 14 -10.25 3.12 26.12
N GLU A 15 -10.75 4.26 25.64
CA GLU A 15 -12.08 4.38 25.02
C GLU A 15 -12.13 3.78 23.60
N TRP A 16 -13.05 2.84 23.37
CA TRP A 16 -13.20 2.09 22.11
C TRP A 16 -14.14 2.72 21.08
N ARG A 17 -14.74 3.89 21.37
CA ARG A 17 -15.72 4.56 20.48
C ARG A 17 -15.10 5.22 19.23
N ARG A 18 -14.08 4.58 18.64
CA ARG A 18 -13.29 5.05 17.49
C ARG A 18 -12.78 3.85 16.69
N ALA A 19 -12.46 4.06 15.42
CA ALA A 19 -11.72 3.07 14.63
C ALA A 19 -10.22 3.26 14.82
N PHE A 20 -9.48 2.15 14.91
CA PHE A 20 -8.01 2.17 14.80
C PHE A 20 -7.63 1.78 13.38
N HIS A 21 -7.19 2.77 12.60
CA HIS A 21 -6.67 2.55 11.26
C HIS A 21 -5.23 2.06 11.33
N VAL A 22 -4.91 1.03 10.54
CA VAL A 22 -3.55 0.50 10.46
C VAL A 22 -2.68 1.53 9.73
N PRO A 23 -1.58 2.01 10.35
CA PRO A 23 -0.65 2.88 9.68
C PRO A 23 -0.11 2.22 8.41
N SER A 24 -0.15 2.96 7.31
CA SER A 24 0.23 2.48 5.98
C SER A 24 1.07 3.52 5.25
N GLN A 25 1.90 3.07 4.33
CA GLN A 25 2.65 3.94 3.42
C GLN A 25 1.86 4.17 2.13
N HIS A 26 2.18 5.25 1.43
CA HIS A 26 1.65 5.52 0.10
C HIS A 26 2.80 5.63 -0.91
N ALA A 27 2.62 4.94 -2.05
CA ALA A 27 3.46 5.09 -3.23
C ALA A 27 2.62 4.79 -4.48
N SER A 28 2.98 5.41 -5.59
CA SER A 28 2.42 5.10 -6.89
C SER A 28 2.88 3.71 -7.37
N PRO A 29 2.11 3.05 -8.25
CA PRO A 29 2.55 1.80 -8.87
C PRO A 29 3.92 1.92 -9.57
N ARG A 30 4.21 3.07 -10.18
CA ARG A 30 5.49 3.32 -10.86
C ARG A 30 6.66 3.35 -9.88
N GLU A 31 6.50 3.99 -8.72
CA GLU A 31 7.54 4.00 -7.68
C GLU A 31 7.79 2.60 -7.12
N LEU A 32 6.73 1.81 -6.89
CA LEU A 32 6.86 0.43 -6.42
C LEU A 32 7.59 -0.44 -7.44
N ILE A 33 7.24 -0.34 -8.73
CA ILE A 33 7.89 -1.05 -9.83
C ILE A 33 9.39 -0.72 -9.88
N LEU A 34 9.74 0.57 -9.87
CA LEU A 34 11.13 1.03 -9.93
C LEU A 34 11.95 0.60 -8.70
N THR A 35 11.39 0.76 -7.50
CA THR A 35 12.07 0.41 -6.25
C THR A 35 12.32 -1.11 -6.17
N THR A 36 11.32 -1.91 -6.56
CA THR A 36 11.44 -3.37 -6.59
C THR A 36 12.49 -3.84 -7.58
N ALA A 37 12.52 -3.30 -8.80
CA ALA A 37 13.51 -3.70 -9.79
C ALA A 37 14.94 -3.26 -9.41
N ALA A 38 15.08 -2.08 -8.80
CA ALA A 38 16.36 -1.63 -8.27
C ALA A 38 16.90 -2.61 -7.21
N MET A 39 16.04 -3.10 -6.31
CA MET A 39 16.40 -4.13 -5.32
C MET A 39 16.81 -5.46 -5.95
N LEU A 40 16.18 -5.84 -7.07
CA LEU A 40 16.51 -7.05 -7.82
C LEU A 40 17.66 -6.89 -8.81
N HIS A 41 18.25 -5.70 -8.91
CA HIS A 41 19.26 -5.35 -9.93
C HIS A 41 18.79 -5.63 -11.36
N ARG A 42 17.53 -5.31 -11.67
CA ARG A 42 16.95 -5.50 -13.01
C ARG A 42 16.59 -4.17 -13.66
N GLU A 43 16.81 -4.13 -14.96
CA GLU A 43 16.24 -3.08 -15.81
C GLU A 43 14.77 -3.37 -16.10
N ILE A 44 13.96 -2.32 -16.18
CA ILE A 44 12.54 -2.42 -16.50
C ILE A 44 12.33 -1.85 -17.90
N PRO A 45 11.60 -2.55 -18.78
CA PRO A 45 11.19 -1.96 -20.05
C PRO A 45 10.31 -0.74 -19.83
N GLU A 46 10.22 0.11 -20.85
CA GLU A 46 9.36 1.29 -20.81
C GLU A 46 7.91 0.89 -20.45
N THR A 47 7.41 1.46 -19.35
CA THR A 47 6.09 1.15 -18.81
C THR A 47 5.13 2.30 -19.06
N ARG A 48 4.00 2.01 -19.71
CA ARG A 48 2.92 2.96 -19.99
C ARG A 48 1.61 2.55 -19.30
N SER A 49 0.70 3.52 -19.15
CA SER A 49 -0.67 3.25 -18.74
C SER A 49 -1.53 2.86 -19.95
N TYR A 50 -2.57 2.08 -19.71
CA TYR A 50 -3.64 1.88 -20.69
C TYR A 50 -4.61 3.06 -20.66
N SER A 51 -5.09 3.45 -21.84
CA SER A 51 -6.24 4.35 -21.99
C SER A 51 -7.56 3.60 -21.73
N ILE A 52 -8.64 4.32 -21.43
CA ILE A 52 -9.97 3.72 -21.24
C ILE A 52 -10.40 2.88 -22.46
N PRO A 53 -10.28 3.36 -23.73
CA PRO A 53 -10.66 2.54 -24.88
C PRO A 53 -9.84 1.25 -25.01
N GLU A 54 -8.56 1.26 -24.64
CA GLU A 54 -7.75 0.03 -24.61
C GLU A 54 -8.25 -0.94 -23.53
N MET A 55 -8.57 -0.43 -22.34
CA MET A 55 -9.13 -1.25 -21.26
C MET A 55 -10.50 -1.84 -21.63
N GLU A 56 -11.36 -1.09 -22.31
CA GLU A 56 -12.66 -1.57 -22.81
C GLU A 56 -12.47 -2.70 -23.82
N ALA A 57 -11.56 -2.52 -24.79
CA ALA A 57 -11.27 -3.53 -25.81
C ALA A 57 -10.72 -4.84 -25.23
N LEU A 58 -10.08 -4.77 -24.06
CA LEU A 58 -9.56 -5.93 -23.32
C LEU A 58 -10.57 -6.51 -22.32
N GLY A 59 -11.79 -5.96 -22.22
CA GLY A 59 -12.82 -6.40 -21.29
C GLY A 59 -12.52 -6.09 -19.81
N MET A 60 -11.69 -5.07 -19.55
CA MET A 60 -11.21 -4.71 -18.21
C MET A 60 -12.18 -3.75 -17.49
N HIS A 61 -13.48 -4.08 -17.49
CA HIS A 61 -14.54 -3.19 -17.00
C HIS A 61 -14.37 -2.77 -15.53
N GLU A 62 -13.96 -3.70 -14.66
CA GLU A 62 -13.68 -3.40 -13.24
C GLU A 62 -12.54 -2.39 -13.07
N LEU A 63 -11.49 -2.48 -13.89
CA LEU A 63 -10.36 -1.54 -13.84
C LEU A 63 -10.75 -0.14 -14.30
N ILE A 64 -11.72 -0.03 -15.21
CA ILE A 64 -12.30 1.26 -15.60
C ILE A 64 -13.12 1.83 -14.45
N GLU A 65 -14.01 1.02 -13.84
CA GLU A 65 -14.82 1.46 -12.71
C GLU A 65 -13.95 1.90 -11.52
N MET A 66 -12.88 1.18 -11.25
CA MET A 66 -11.94 1.45 -10.16
C MET A 66 -10.84 2.46 -10.52
N SER A 67 -10.83 3.04 -11.73
CA SER A 67 -9.70 3.88 -12.17
C SER A 67 -9.48 5.11 -11.27
N TYR A 68 -10.55 5.62 -10.65
CA TYR A 68 -10.51 6.74 -9.71
C TYR A 68 -9.56 6.50 -8.51
N LEU A 69 -9.28 5.24 -8.17
CA LEU A 69 -8.35 4.87 -7.10
C LEU A 69 -6.90 5.21 -7.40
N PHE A 70 -6.55 5.38 -8.68
CA PHE A 70 -5.23 5.82 -9.11
C PHE A 70 -5.12 7.35 -9.20
N ASP A 71 -6.25 8.04 -9.39
CA ASP A 71 -6.30 9.50 -9.50
C ASP A 71 -6.30 10.17 -8.12
N ASN A 72 -6.92 9.52 -7.13
CA ASN A 72 -7.02 10.02 -5.76
C ASN A 72 -6.50 8.98 -4.78
N PRO A 73 -5.41 9.27 -4.04
CA PRO A 73 -4.88 8.32 -3.09
C PRO A 73 -5.89 8.10 -1.96
N LEU A 74 -6.25 6.84 -1.70
CA LEU A 74 -7.12 6.46 -0.58
C LEU A 74 -6.36 6.51 0.75
N LEU A 75 -5.96 7.71 1.15
CA LEU A 75 -5.24 7.92 2.40
C LEU A 75 -6.22 7.88 3.57
N VAL A 76 -5.89 7.04 4.55
CA VAL A 76 -6.64 6.95 5.80
C VAL A 76 -5.77 7.48 6.92
N ASP A 77 -6.30 8.44 7.69
CA ASP A 77 -5.58 8.99 8.83
C ASP A 77 -5.46 7.93 9.93
N SER A 78 -4.22 7.64 10.31
CA SER A 78 -3.89 6.68 11.37
C SER A 78 -3.23 7.34 12.58
N SER A 79 -3.17 8.68 12.62
CA SER A 79 -2.49 9.45 13.67
C SER A 79 -2.95 9.08 15.08
N ASP A 80 -4.24 8.85 15.27
CA ASP A 80 -4.82 8.40 16.54
C ASP A 80 -4.35 7.00 16.92
N ALA A 81 -4.32 6.07 15.97
CA ALA A 81 -3.84 4.71 16.21
C ALA A 81 -2.35 4.70 16.54
N GLU A 82 -1.55 5.49 15.83
CA GLU A 82 -0.12 5.63 16.12
C GLU A 82 0.13 6.19 17.52
N THR A 83 -0.61 7.23 17.90
CA THR A 83 -0.47 7.91 19.20
C THR A 83 -0.90 7.01 20.35
N LEU A 84 -2.05 6.34 20.22
CA LEU A 84 -2.66 5.58 21.32
C LEU A 84 -2.12 4.16 21.45
N LEU A 85 -1.72 3.54 20.34
CA LEU A 85 -1.25 2.16 20.31
C LEU A 85 0.29 2.05 20.20
N GLY A 86 1.00 3.16 19.98
CA GLY A 86 2.46 3.18 19.86
C GLY A 86 2.98 2.43 18.63
N ILE A 87 2.17 2.38 17.57
CA ILE A 87 2.48 1.69 16.31
C ILE A 87 2.90 2.69 15.23
N LYS A 88 3.60 2.21 14.21
CA LYS A 88 4.00 2.97 13.02
C LYS A 88 3.97 2.05 11.80
N ALA A 89 3.81 2.62 10.62
CA ALA A 89 3.96 1.89 9.37
C ALA A 89 5.43 1.51 9.17
N SER A 90 5.70 0.29 8.72
CA SER A 90 7.02 -0.09 8.24
C SER A 90 7.40 0.75 7.00
N GLY A 91 8.69 0.87 6.72
CA GLY A 91 9.17 1.50 5.48
C GLY A 91 8.79 0.66 4.25
N LEU A 92 8.55 1.31 3.11
CA LEU A 92 8.26 0.61 1.85
C LEU A 92 9.42 -0.29 1.42
N ASP A 93 10.66 0.15 1.63
CA ASP A 93 11.87 -0.63 1.39
C ASP A 93 11.86 -1.93 2.19
N VAL A 94 11.50 -1.88 3.47
CA VAL A 94 11.38 -3.07 4.32
C VAL A 94 10.28 -4.00 3.80
N MET A 95 9.13 -3.46 3.41
CA MET A 95 8.01 -4.26 2.89
C MET A 95 8.35 -4.93 1.55
N ILE A 96 9.03 -4.23 0.65
CA ILE A 96 9.47 -4.77 -0.65
C ILE A 96 10.52 -5.85 -0.41
N ALA A 97 11.54 -5.58 0.43
CA ALA A 97 12.56 -6.57 0.77
C ALA A 97 11.95 -7.83 1.40
N ASP A 98 10.93 -7.68 2.25
CA ASP A 98 10.23 -8.82 2.85
C ASP A 98 9.47 -9.65 1.81
N THR A 99 8.87 -9.00 0.82
CA THR A 99 8.18 -9.65 -0.31
C THR A 99 9.17 -10.38 -1.22
N LEU A 100 10.36 -9.81 -1.41
CA LEU A 100 11.42 -10.37 -2.23
C LEU A 100 12.34 -11.34 -1.49
N ARG A 101 12.01 -11.73 -0.25
CA ARG A 101 12.90 -12.52 0.62
C ARG A 101 13.42 -13.80 -0.04
N ASP A 102 12.61 -14.45 -0.87
CA ASP A 102 12.98 -15.69 -1.58
C ASP A 102 13.63 -15.45 -2.95
N HIS A 103 13.84 -14.19 -3.33
CA HIS A 103 14.34 -13.74 -4.64
C HIS A 103 15.61 -12.88 -4.56
N LEU A 104 16.00 -12.44 -3.37
CA LEU A 104 17.30 -11.84 -3.06
C LEU A 104 18.30 -12.92 -2.65
#